data_AF-A0A7C2A1G4-F1
#
_entry.id   AF-A0A7C2A1G4-F1
#
_cell.length_a   1.000
_cell.length_b   1.000
_cell.length_c   1.000
_cell.angle_alpha   90.00
_cell.angle_beta   90.00
_cell.angle_gamma   90.00
#
_symmetry.space_group_name_H-M   'P 1'
#
loop_
_entity.id
_entity.type
_entity.pdbx_description
1 polymer ?
#
loop_
_entity_poly.entity_id
_entity_poly.type
_entity_poly.pdbx_seq_one_letter_code
_entity_poly.pdbx_strand_id
1 'polypeptide(L)'
;MREFNTSGPCDPALHYTVMREALMLEGQKKVKKGRFFTLFAPRQSGKTTFFKLLLNELEKDFTTVWISFENLKTVSKEEFYQ
;
A
#
# COMPACT_ATOMS: atom_id res chain seq x y z
N MET A 1 15.29 -8.54 17.35
CA MET A 1 16.11 -7.44 16.81
C MET A 1 15.55 -7.10 15.43
N ARG A 2 15.52 -5.82 15.01
CA ARG A 2 15.04 -5.43 13.67
C ARG A 2 16.13 -5.64 12.62
N GLU A 3 15.74 -5.88 11.37
CA GLU A 3 16.66 -6.09 10.25
C GLU A 3 16.34 -5.22 9.02
N PHE A 4 17.29 -5.16 8.08
CA PHE A 4 17.06 -4.49 6.80
C PHE A 4 16.36 -5.44 5.83
N ASN A 5 15.20 -5.04 5.34
CA ASN A 5 14.49 -5.80 4.32
C ASN A 5 14.80 -5.28 2.91
N THR A 6 15.25 -6.17 2.03
CA THR A 6 15.58 -5.87 0.63
C THR A 6 14.54 -6.41 -0.36
N SER A 7 13.53 -7.15 0.11
CA SER A 7 12.53 -7.80 -0.74
C SER A 7 11.11 -7.66 -0.19
N GLY A 8 10.15 -7.31 -1.04
CA GLY A 8 8.75 -7.17 -0.61
C GLY A 8 8.48 -5.94 0.27
N PRO A 9 7.29 -5.86 0.90
CA PRO A 9 6.91 -4.75 1.77
C PRO A 9 7.62 -4.82 3.14
N CYS A 10 7.84 -3.66 3.76
CA CYS A 10 8.42 -3.60 5.10
C CYS A 10 7.34 -3.66 6.19
N ASP A 11 7.61 -4.41 7.26
CA ASP A 11 6.85 -4.37 8.51
C ASP A 11 7.65 -3.55 9.54
N PRO A 12 7.16 -2.41 10.04
CA PRO A 12 7.86 -1.61 11.04
C PRO A 12 8.19 -2.34 12.36
N ALA A 13 7.48 -3.43 12.69
CA ALA A 13 7.80 -4.25 13.86
C ALA A 13 9.08 -5.07 13.66
N LEU A 14 9.29 -5.58 12.45
CA LEU A 14 10.38 -6.50 12.10
C LEU A 14 11.56 -5.80 11.39
N HIS A 15 11.29 -4.72 10.66
CA HIS A 15 12.25 -4.11 9.73
C HIS A 15 12.55 -2.64 10.07
N TYR A 16 13.78 -2.21 9.80
CA TYR A 16 14.10 -0.79 9.76
C TYR A 16 13.29 -0.10 8.66
N THR A 17 12.32 0.71 9.07
CA THR A 17 11.33 1.31 8.16
C THR A 17 11.29 2.82 8.40
N VAL A 18 11.51 3.60 7.34
CA VAL A 18 11.36 5.06 7.39
C VAL A 18 9.88 5.41 7.22
N MET A 19 9.28 5.97 8.27
CA MET A 19 7.89 6.40 8.25
C MET A 19 7.72 7.69 7.45
N ARG A 20 6.66 7.77 6.64
CA ARG A 20 6.36 8.91 5.76
C ARG A 20 5.10 9.64 6.23
N GLU A 21 5.14 10.12 7.47
CA GLU A 21 3.98 10.68 8.19
C GLU A 21 3.27 11.80 7.42
N ALA A 22 4.02 12.72 6.80
CA ALA A 22 3.44 13.80 6.00
C ALA A 22 2.59 13.27 4.82
N LEU A 23 3.10 12.26 4.10
CA LEU A 23 2.37 11.63 2.99
C LEU A 23 1.18 10.81 3.49
N MET A 24 1.30 10.18 4.65
CA MET A 24 0.20 9.45 5.30
C MET A 24 -0.96 10.40 5.63
N LEU A 25 -0.66 11.55 6.25
CA LEU A 25 -1.65 12.59 6.55
C LEU A 25 -2.31 13.13 5.28
N GLU A 26 -1.53 13.34 4.22
CA GLU A 26 -2.09 13.77 2.93
C GLU A 26 -3.03 12.71 2.34
N GLY A 27 -2.63 11.44 2.36
CA GLY A 27 -3.44 10.31 1.90
C GLY A 27 -4.75 10.20 2.66
N GLN A 28 -4.70 10.23 4.00
CA GLN A 28 -5.89 10.21 4.85
C GLN A 28 -6.84 11.36 4.55
N LYS A 29 -6.30 12.58 4.37
CA LYS A 29 -7.10 13.76 4.01
C LYS A 29 -7.79 13.60 2.65
N LYS A 30 -7.16 12.95 1.68
CA LYS A 30 -7.78 12.65 0.38
C LYS A 30 -8.90 11.62 0.53
N VAL A 31 -8.67 10.54 1.29
CA VAL A 31 -9.70 9.51 1.56
C VAL A 31 -10.91 10.11 2.27
N LYS A 32 -10.71 10.90 3.33
CA LYS A 32 -11.79 11.59 4.06
C LYS A 32 -12.62 12.54 3.18
N LYS A 33 -12.09 12.96 2.03
CA LYS A 33 -12.79 13.79 1.03
C LYS A 33 -13.38 12.97 -0.14
N GLY A 34 -13.38 11.64 -0.06
CA GLY A 34 -13.83 10.75 -1.13
C GLY A 34 -13.01 10.88 -2.42
N ARG A 35 -11.74 11.28 -2.34
CA ARG A 35 -10.89 11.48 -3.51
C ARG A 35 -10.12 10.21 -3.87
N PHE A 36 -10.13 9.88 -5.15
CA PHE A 36 -9.20 8.91 -5.73
C PHE A 36 -7.83 9.56 -5.95
N PHE A 37 -6.76 8.82 -5.72
CA PHE A 37 -5.40 9.27 -5.99
C PHE A 37 -4.50 8.11 -6.41
N THR A 38 -3.47 8.45 -7.17
CA THR A 38 -2.49 7.49 -7.68
C THR A 38 -1.22 7.55 -6.84
N LEU A 39 -0.71 6.40 -6.42
CA LEU A 39 0.61 6.28 -5.81
C LEU A 39 1.64 5.90 -6.89
N PHE A 40 2.37 6.89 -7.41
CA PHE A 40 3.38 6.69 -8.45
C PHE A 40 4.79 6.81 -7.89
N ALA A 41 5.63 5.80 -8.12
CA ALA A 41 7.06 5.81 -7.81
C ALA A 41 7.78 4.59 -8.44
N PRO A 42 9.12 4.63 -8.64
CA PRO A 42 9.91 3.55 -9.22
C PRO A 42 9.76 2.19 -8.51
N ARG A 43 10.15 1.08 -9.16
CA ARG A 43 10.11 -0.26 -8.54
C ARG A 43 10.91 -0.25 -7.22
N GLN A 44 10.43 -1.00 -6.22
CA GLN A 44 11.05 -1.14 -4.89
C GLN A 44 11.17 0.16 -4.04
N SER A 45 10.49 1.26 -4.40
CA SER A 45 10.47 2.50 -3.61
C SER A 45 9.59 2.49 -2.34
N GLY A 46 9.07 1.33 -1.95
CA GLY A 46 8.20 1.18 -0.77
C GLY A 46 6.73 1.57 -0.99
N LYS A 47 6.23 1.57 -2.23
CA LYS A 47 4.80 1.85 -2.52
C LYS A 47 3.83 0.93 -1.78
N THR A 48 4.05 -0.38 -1.90
CA THR A 48 3.23 -1.39 -1.23
C THR A 48 3.28 -1.24 0.28
N THR A 49 4.46 -0.94 0.85
CA THR A 49 4.62 -0.63 2.28
C THR A 49 3.76 0.57 2.67
N PHE A 50 3.90 1.71 1.97
CA PHE A 50 3.13 2.91 2.25
C PHE A 50 1.62 2.66 2.18
N PHE A 51 1.16 1.96 1.15
CA PHE A 51 -0.27 1.70 0.99
C PHE A 51 -0.82 0.82 2.10
N LYS A 52 -0.12 -0.25 2.50
CA LYS A 52 -0.51 -1.10 3.64
C LYS A 52 -0.59 -0.30 4.94
N LEU A 53 0.42 0.54 5.21
CA LEU A 53 0.39 1.41 6.39
C LEU A 53 -0.79 2.37 6.36
N LEU A 54 -1.10 2.94 5.19
CA LEU A 54 -2.26 3.82 5.01
C LEU A 54 -3.58 3.10 5.26
N LEU A 55 -3.76 1.87 4.76
CA LEU A 55 -4.95 1.08 5.03
C LEU A 55 -5.10 0.80 6.54
N ASN A 56 -4.04 0.32 7.20
CA ASN A 56 -4.07 0.04 8.63
C ASN A 56 -4.47 1.26 9.47
N GLU A 57 -4.03 2.46 9.08
CA GLU A 57 -4.43 3.69 9.77
C GLU A 57 -5.88 4.07 9.49
N LEU A 58 -6.37 3.83 8.28
CA LEU A 58 -7.76 4.09 7.88
C LEU A 58 -8.75 3.07 8.45
N GLU A 59 -8.32 1.86 8.82
CA GLU A 59 -9.18 0.84 9.45
C GLU A 59 -9.84 1.30 10.74
N LYS A 60 -9.29 2.34 11.39
CA LYS A 60 -9.89 2.98 12.56
C LYS A 60 -11.21 3.70 12.27
N ASP A 61 -11.34 4.23 11.05
CA ASP A 61 -12.44 5.09 10.62
C ASP A 61 -13.30 4.44 9.50
N PHE A 62 -12.75 3.46 8.76
CA PHE A 62 -13.34 2.89 7.54
C PHE A 62 -13.13 1.39 7.43
N THR A 63 -14.02 0.70 6.71
CA THR A 63 -13.73 -0.66 6.23
C THR A 63 -12.77 -0.58 5.05
N THR A 64 -11.53 -1.06 5.23
CA THR A 64 -10.54 -1.05 4.17
C THR A 64 -10.51 -2.36 3.40
N VAL A 65 -10.20 -2.30 2.10
CA VAL A 65 -10.08 -3.47 1.23
C VAL A 65 -8.78 -3.38 0.45
N TRP A 66 -7.95 -4.42 0.56
CA TRP A 66 -6.73 -4.56 -0.23
C TRP A 66 -6.98 -5.52 -1.40
N ILE A 67 -6.80 -5.02 -2.63
CA ILE A 67 -6.94 -5.80 -3.86
C ILE A 67 -5.64 -5.66 -4.64
N SER A 68 -5.07 -6.79 -5.08
CA SER A 68 -3.89 -6.83 -5.92
C SER A 68 -4.15 -7.63 -7.18
N PHE A 69 -3.86 -7.03 -8.33
CA PHE A 69 -3.90 -7.68 -9.64
C PHE A 69 -2.51 -8.19 -10.09
N GLU A 70 -1.51 -8.17 -9.20
CA GLU A 70 -0.12 -8.49 -9.58
C GLU A 70 0.03 -9.91 -10.17
N ASN A 71 -0.71 -10.88 -9.63
CA ASN A 71 -0.67 -12.27 -10.08
C ASN A 71 -1.55 -12.52 -11.32
N LEU A 72 -2.35 -11.53 -11.74
CA LEU A 72 -3.25 -11.62 -12.89
C LEU A 72 -2.64 -11.01 -14.16
N LYS A 73 -1.33 -10.76 -14.17
CA LYS A 73 -0.65 -10.15 -15.33
C LYS A 73 -0.63 -11.02 -16.57
N THR A 74 -0.72 -12.34 -16.40
CA THR A 74 -0.55 -13.33 -17.48
C THR A 74 -1.81 -14.12 -17.77
N VAL A 75 -2.92 -13.87 -17.05
CA VAL A 75 -4.18 -14.55 -17.32
C VAL A 75 -4.80 -14.03 -18.61
N SER A 76 -5.55 -14.89 -19.30
CA SER A 76 -6.33 -14.48 -20.46
C SER A 76 -7.45 -13.51 -20.06
N LYS A 77 -7.99 -12.77 -21.03
CA LYS A 77 -9.14 -11.88 -20.76
C LYS A 77 -10.34 -12.70 -20.32
N GLU A 78 -10.54 -13.84 -20.97
CA GLU A 78 -11.63 -14.77 -20.69
C GLU A 78 -11.57 -15.24 -19.24
N GLU A 79 -10.41 -15.67 -18.75
CA GLU A 79 -10.20 -16.07 -17.35
C GLU A 79 -10.32 -14.91 -16.35
N PHE A 80 -9.96 -13.68 -16.74
CA PHE A 80 -10.05 -12.51 -15.87
C PHE A 80 -11.49 -12.07 -15.58
N TYR A 81 -12.41 -12.28 -16.53
CA TYR A 81 -13.80 -11.82 -16.45
C TYR A 81 -14.81 -12.90 -16.02
N GLN A 82 -14.37 -14.15 -15.79
CA GLN A 82 -15.18 -15.18 -15.12
C GLN A 82 -15.26 -14.90 -13.62
#